data_AF-A0A2N5CUG1-F1
#
_entry.id   AF-A0A2N5CUG1-F1
#
_cell.length_a   1.000
_cell.length_b   1.000
_cell.length_c   1.000
_cell.angle_alpha   90.00
_cell.angle_beta   90.00
_cell.angle_gamma   90.00
#
_symmetry.space_group_name_H-M   'P 1'
#
loop_
_entity.id
_entity.type
_entity.pdbx_description
1 polymer ?
#
loop_
_entity_poly.entity_id
_entity_poly.type
_entity_poly.pdbx_seq_one_letter_code
_entity_poly.pdbx_strand_id
1 'polypeptide(L)'
;MAAAEKPVLSRYKDRMDKAVLALKDEFGSLRTGRASASLLDQVMVDAYGSSTPLNAVASVSVPEPRQINVSVWDRGVVVSVEKAIRASGLGLNPVVEGQNLRIPIPPLTEERRKDLSKIAGKYAEQQKIAVRNVRRDANDDLKKAEKDSAINEDERKKMETEVQKLTDEAIKRIDEALKTKEQEIMQV
;
A
#
# COMPACT_ATOMS: atom_id res chain seq x y z
N MET A 1 4.97 22.61 -39.68
CA MET A 1 5.70 21.36 -39.38
C MET A 1 5.60 21.14 -37.88
N ALA A 2 4.70 20.28 -37.43
CA ALA A 2 4.63 19.93 -36.01
C ALA A 2 5.84 19.03 -35.72
N ALA A 3 6.73 19.49 -34.83
CA ALA A 3 7.85 18.69 -34.37
C ALA A 3 7.29 17.41 -33.76
N ALA A 4 7.60 16.26 -34.36
CA ALA A 4 7.21 14.98 -33.79
C ALA A 4 8.02 14.79 -32.49
N GLU A 5 7.36 14.94 -31.35
CA GLU A 5 7.99 14.85 -30.04
C GLU A 5 8.53 13.44 -29.81
N LYS A 6 9.80 13.34 -29.38
CA LYS A 6 10.40 12.07 -29.00
C LYS A 6 9.59 11.47 -27.83
N PRO A 7 9.22 10.18 -27.89
CA PRO A 7 8.50 9.55 -26.79
C PRO A 7 9.34 9.62 -25.50
N VAL A 8 8.75 10.23 -24.48
CA VAL A 8 9.45 10.50 -23.22
C VAL A 8 9.41 9.24 -22.34
N LEU A 9 10.53 8.54 -22.25
CA LEU A 9 10.68 7.32 -21.44
C LEU A 9 10.29 7.52 -19.97
N SER A 10 10.48 8.73 -19.41
CA SER A 10 10.10 9.04 -18.04
C SER A 10 8.60 8.86 -17.80
N ARG A 11 7.74 9.12 -18.80
CA ARG A 11 6.29 8.96 -18.66
C ARG A 11 5.90 7.50 -18.41
N TYR A 12 6.57 6.56 -19.09
CA TYR A 12 6.31 5.14 -18.89
C TYR A 12 6.86 4.67 -17.55
N LYS A 13 8.03 5.17 -17.14
CA LYS A 13 8.58 4.94 -15.81
C LYS A 13 7.61 5.42 -14.71
N ASP A 14 7.08 6.62 -14.81
CA ASP A 14 6.12 7.17 -13.84
C ASP A 14 4.83 6.34 -13.78
N ARG A 15 4.35 5.84 -14.92
CA ARG A 15 3.19 4.92 -14.96
C ARG A 15 3.50 3.58 -14.30
N MET A 16 4.70 3.02 -14.49
CA MET A 16 5.13 1.79 -13.83
C MET A 16 5.31 2.00 -12.33
N ASP A 17 5.94 3.10 -11.91
CA ASP A 17 6.11 3.44 -10.50
C ASP A 17 4.76 3.66 -9.80
N LYS A 18 3.76 4.23 -10.49
CA LYS A 18 2.38 4.31 -9.99
C LYS A 18 1.75 2.94 -9.74
N ALA A 19 1.99 1.94 -10.60
CA ALA A 19 1.51 0.58 -10.38
C ALA A 19 2.15 -0.05 -9.13
N VAL A 20 3.45 0.21 -8.91
CA VAL A 20 4.16 -0.24 -7.69
C VAL A 20 3.62 0.47 -6.44
N LEU A 21 3.31 1.76 -6.52
CA LEU A 21 2.72 2.51 -5.41
C LEU A 21 1.30 2.00 -5.09
N ALA A 22 0.47 1.77 -6.11
CA ALA A 22 -0.85 1.19 -5.93
C ALA A 22 -0.78 -0.19 -5.22
N LEU A 23 0.20 -1.02 -5.58
CA LEU A 23 0.43 -2.29 -4.88
C LEU A 23 0.72 -2.09 -3.39
N LYS A 24 1.54 -1.10 -3.05
CA LYS A 24 1.89 -0.80 -1.65
C LYS A 24 0.67 -0.34 -0.86
N ASP A 25 -0.18 0.48 -1.46
CA ASP A 25 -1.42 0.93 -0.83
C ASP A 25 -2.41 -0.23 -0.64
N GLU A 26 -2.57 -1.09 -1.65
CA GLU A 26 -3.36 -2.32 -1.57
C GLU A 26 -2.84 -3.25 -0.46
N PHE A 27 -1.53 -3.43 -0.36
CA PHE A 27 -0.90 -4.21 0.73
C PHE A 27 -1.03 -3.54 2.09
N GLY A 28 -1.06 -2.20 2.16
CA GLY A 28 -1.32 -1.45 3.38
C GLY A 28 -2.75 -1.68 3.89
N SER A 29 -3.72 -1.78 2.98
CA SER A 29 -5.12 -2.09 3.32
C SER A 29 -5.33 -3.54 3.78
N LEU A 30 -4.41 -4.45 3.41
CA LEU A 30 -4.52 -5.87 3.68
C LEU A 30 -4.16 -6.17 5.15
N ARG A 31 -5.17 -6.49 5.96
CA ARG A 31 -5.03 -6.77 7.39
C ARG A 31 -4.32 -8.12 7.62
N THR A 32 -2.98 -8.09 7.69
CA THR A 32 -2.12 -9.27 7.89
C THR A 32 -2.06 -9.80 9.32
N GLY A 33 -2.88 -9.24 10.24
CA GLY A 33 -2.86 -9.61 11.66
C GLY A 33 -1.73 -8.94 12.45
N ARG A 34 -0.89 -8.14 11.79
CA ARG A 34 0.08 -7.26 12.43
C ARG A 34 -0.59 -5.96 12.88
N ALA A 35 -0.19 -5.48 14.04
CA ALA A 35 -0.53 -4.17 14.54
C ALA A 35 0.00 -3.09 13.60
N SER A 36 -0.89 -2.20 13.17
CA SER A 36 -0.57 -1.01 12.40
C SER A 36 -1.36 0.15 12.97
N ALA A 37 -0.71 1.32 13.08
CA ALA A 37 -1.35 2.54 13.50
C ALA A 37 -2.52 2.93 12.57
N SER A 38 -2.38 2.62 11.27
CA SER A 38 -3.38 2.93 10.25
C SER A 38 -4.73 2.23 10.46
N LEU A 39 -4.80 1.19 11.30
CA LEU A 39 -6.06 0.57 11.68
C LEU A 39 -6.97 1.53 12.45
N LEU A 40 -6.39 2.48 13.16
CA LEU A 40 -7.12 3.41 14.01
C LEU A 40 -7.37 4.78 13.36
N ASP A 41 -6.86 5.01 12.14
CA ASP A 41 -7.03 6.27 11.41
C ASP A 41 -8.51 6.58 11.07
N GLN A 42 -9.32 5.53 10.91
CA GLN A 42 -10.76 5.63 10.62
C GLN A 42 -11.61 5.78 11.89
N VAL A 43 -11.01 5.70 13.08
CA VAL A 43 -11.76 5.74 14.35
C VAL A 43 -12.01 7.19 14.75
N MET A 44 -13.29 7.54 14.83
CA MET A 44 -13.75 8.84 15.32
C MET A 44 -14.13 8.74 16.80
N VAL A 45 -13.71 9.72 17.58
CA VAL A 45 -13.90 9.81 19.03
C VAL A 45 -14.70 11.06 19.35
N ASP A 46 -15.75 10.90 20.15
CA ASP A 46 -16.49 12.04 20.69
C ASP A 46 -15.71 12.69 21.84
N ALA A 47 -15.11 13.85 21.54
CA ALA A 47 -14.35 14.66 22.47
C ALA A 47 -14.91 16.08 22.48
N TYR A 48 -15.11 16.64 23.67
CA TYR A 48 -15.55 18.04 23.86
C TYR A 48 -16.83 18.41 23.09
N GLY A 49 -17.77 17.47 22.94
CA GLY A 49 -19.05 17.69 22.23
C GLY A 49 -18.97 17.63 20.71
N SER A 50 -17.83 17.21 20.13
CA SER A 50 -17.66 17.04 18.69
C SER A 50 -16.96 15.72 18.35
N SER A 51 -17.22 15.19 17.16
CA SER A 51 -16.55 13.98 16.68
C SER A 51 -15.20 14.35 16.07
N THR A 52 -14.12 13.85 16.67
CA THR A 52 -12.73 14.13 16.29
C THR A 52 -11.98 12.84 15.96
N PRO A 53 -11.04 12.86 15.00
CA PRO A 53 -10.27 11.66 14.70
C PRO A 53 -9.38 11.28 15.89
N LEU A 54 -9.23 9.97 16.15
CA LEU A 54 -8.44 9.46 17.27
C LEU A 54 -7.03 10.06 17.31
N ASN A 55 -6.38 10.20 16.16
CA ASN A 55 -5.02 10.74 16.03
C ASN A 55 -4.87 12.19 16.54
N ALA A 56 -5.96 12.95 16.64
CA ALA A 56 -5.94 14.31 17.18
C ALA A 56 -6.00 14.35 18.72
N VAL A 57 -6.50 13.29 19.36
CA VAL A 57 -6.72 13.20 20.81
C VAL A 57 -5.86 12.14 21.49
N ALA A 58 -5.14 11.32 20.71
CA ALA A 58 -4.28 10.23 21.16
C ALA A 58 -3.06 10.06 20.24
N SER A 59 -1.95 9.62 20.81
CA SER A 59 -0.77 9.15 20.07
C SER A 59 -0.82 7.63 19.94
N VAL A 60 -0.71 7.13 18.70
CA VAL A 60 -0.74 5.70 18.40
C VAL A 60 0.67 5.20 18.16
N SER A 61 1.06 4.14 18.88
CA SER A 61 2.36 3.49 18.76
C SER A 61 2.16 1.98 18.64
N VAL A 62 3.06 1.31 17.93
CA VAL A 62 3.06 -0.15 17.78
C VAL A 62 4.33 -0.71 18.41
N PRO A 63 4.36 -0.90 19.74
CA PRO A 63 5.54 -1.44 20.42
C PRO A 63 5.79 -2.91 20.04
N GLU A 64 4.74 -3.66 19.76
CA GLU A 64 4.83 -5.08 19.40
C GLU A 64 3.95 -5.40 18.19
N PRO A 65 4.32 -6.37 17.33
CA PRO A 65 3.53 -6.76 16.17
C PRO A 65 2.10 -7.22 16.48
N ARG A 66 1.80 -7.58 17.74
CA ARG A 66 0.49 -8.06 18.19
C ARG A 66 -0.23 -7.11 19.14
N GLN A 67 0.33 -5.93 19.40
CA GLN A 67 -0.24 -4.97 20.33
C GLN A 67 -0.08 -3.54 19.82
N ILE A 68 -1.20 -2.81 19.79
CA ILE A 68 -1.19 -1.36 19.58
C ILE A 68 -1.28 -0.68 20.95
N ASN A 69 -0.44 0.33 21.18
CA ASN A 69 -0.52 1.17 22.36
C ASN A 69 -0.98 2.57 21.95
N VAL A 70 -2.08 3.02 22.56
CA VAL A 70 -2.72 4.32 22.32
C VAL A 70 -2.59 5.17 23.57
N SER A 71 -1.79 6.23 23.51
CA SER A 71 -1.59 7.17 24.62
C SER A 71 -2.48 8.39 24.45
N VAL A 72 -3.50 8.53 25.29
CA VAL A 72 -4.46 9.65 25.25
C VAL A 72 -3.90 10.84 26.02
N TRP A 73 -4.03 12.04 25.44
CA TRP A 73 -3.43 13.25 25.99
C TRP A 73 -4.20 13.74 27.22
N ASP A 74 -5.53 13.67 27.17
CA ASP A 74 -6.44 14.01 28.26
C ASP A 74 -7.13 12.78 28.85
N ARG A 75 -7.08 12.65 30.18
CA ARG A 75 -7.79 11.61 30.95
C ARG A 75 -9.30 11.68 30.78
N GLY A 76 -9.86 12.87 30.60
CA GLY A 76 -11.31 13.06 30.44
C GLY A 76 -11.88 12.36 29.19
N VAL A 77 -11.03 12.11 28.19
CA VAL A 77 -11.44 11.55 26.88
C VAL A 77 -11.13 10.05 26.77
N VAL A 78 -10.42 9.46 27.74
CA VAL A 78 -10.03 8.03 27.73
C VAL A 78 -11.21 7.09 27.56
N VAL A 79 -12.32 7.35 28.28
CA VAL A 79 -13.53 6.52 28.20
C VAL A 79 -14.21 6.64 26.83
N SER A 80 -14.21 7.83 26.23
CA SER A 80 -14.72 8.05 24.87
C SER A 80 -13.87 7.31 23.83
N VAL A 81 -12.53 7.34 23.98
CA VAL A 81 -11.59 6.61 23.12
C VAL A 81 -11.81 5.10 23.22
N GLU A 82 -11.92 4.54 24.43
CA GLU A 82 -12.19 3.11 24.64
C GLU A 82 -13.48 2.68 23.92
N LYS A 83 -14.56 3.46 24.09
CA LYS A 83 -15.85 3.19 23.45
C LYS A 83 -15.77 3.30 21.93
N ALA A 84 -15.11 4.32 21.40
CA ALA A 84 -14.94 4.50 19.97
C ALA A 84 -14.19 3.33 19.32
N ILE A 85 -13.11 2.85 19.95
CA ILE A 85 -12.33 1.71 19.46
C ILE A 85 -13.16 0.42 19.51
N ARG A 86 -13.94 0.19 20.57
CA ARG A 86 -14.84 -0.98 20.66
C ARG A 86 -15.98 -0.89 19.63
N ALA A 87 -16.52 0.31 19.39
CA ALA A 87 -17.61 0.57 18.46
C ALA A 87 -17.15 0.61 16.98
N SER A 88 -15.86 0.74 16.71
CA SER A 88 -15.28 0.81 15.36
C SER A 88 -15.54 -0.43 14.47
N GLY A 89 -16.09 -1.51 15.04
CA GLY A 89 -16.35 -2.75 14.31
C GLY A 89 -15.08 -3.55 13.99
N LEU A 90 -13.90 -3.11 14.46
CA LEU A 90 -12.62 -3.78 14.21
C LEU A 90 -12.44 -5.08 15.00
N GLY A 91 -13.34 -5.37 15.94
CA GLY A 91 -13.29 -6.54 16.84
C GLY A 91 -12.13 -6.47 17.84
N LEU A 92 -11.73 -5.25 18.20
CA LEU A 92 -10.60 -4.97 19.08
C LEU A 92 -11.10 -4.66 20.49
N ASN A 93 -10.48 -5.26 21.50
CA ASN A 93 -10.82 -5.05 22.90
C ASN A 93 -9.69 -4.27 23.59
N PRO A 94 -9.79 -2.93 23.70
CA PRO A 94 -8.79 -2.13 24.42
C PRO A 94 -8.77 -2.45 25.91
N VAL A 95 -7.58 -2.51 26.48
CA VAL A 95 -7.30 -2.60 27.92
C VAL A 95 -6.78 -1.25 28.38
N VAL A 96 -7.51 -0.58 29.26
CA VAL A 96 -7.19 0.77 29.74
C VAL A 96 -6.21 0.70 30.92
N GLU A 97 -5.13 1.47 30.84
CA GLU A 97 -4.09 1.65 31.86
C GLU A 97 -3.86 3.14 32.12
N GLY A 98 -4.78 3.76 32.86
CA GLY A 98 -4.74 5.20 33.13
C GLY A 98 -4.93 6.02 31.86
N GLN A 99 -3.85 6.60 31.33
CA GLN A 99 -3.86 7.37 30.07
C GLN A 99 -3.49 6.54 28.83
N ASN A 100 -2.99 5.32 29.01
CA ASN A 100 -2.61 4.44 27.91
C ASN A 100 -3.68 3.37 27.70
N LEU A 101 -3.95 3.00 26.45
CA LEU A 101 -4.82 1.88 26.10
C LEU A 101 -4.02 0.87 25.29
N ARG A 102 -3.99 -0.38 25.75
CA ARG A 102 -3.36 -1.50 25.06
C ARG A 102 -4.40 -2.30 24.30
N ILE A 103 -4.19 -2.46 23.00
CA ILE A 103 -5.12 -3.17 22.13
C ILE A 103 -4.43 -4.43 21.61
N PRO A 104 -4.68 -5.59 22.22
CA PRO A 104 -4.20 -6.86 21.70
C PRO A 104 -4.93 -7.20 20.40
N ILE A 105 -4.17 -7.60 19.38
CA ILE A 105 -4.73 -8.07 18.11
C ILE A 105 -4.83 -9.60 18.17
N PRO A 106 -6.04 -10.17 17.98
CA PRO A 106 -6.21 -11.61 17.97
C PRO A 106 -5.37 -12.25 16.85
N PRO A 107 -4.77 -13.44 17.09
CA PRO A 107 -4.07 -14.15 16.03
C PRO A 107 -5.04 -14.55 14.93
N LEU A 108 -4.62 -14.38 13.68
CA LEU A 108 -5.35 -14.92 12.53
C LEU A 108 -5.20 -16.44 12.50
N THR A 109 -6.28 -17.15 12.19
CA THR A 109 -6.26 -18.60 11.94
C THR A 109 -5.40 -18.94 10.72
N GLU A 110 -4.85 -20.15 10.67
CA GLU A 110 -3.99 -20.59 9.56
C GLU A 110 -4.73 -20.55 8.21
N GLU A 111 -6.02 -20.90 8.19
CA GLU A 111 -6.87 -20.77 7.00
C GLU A 111 -6.98 -19.33 6.53
N ARG A 112 -7.20 -18.38 7.46
CA ARG A 112 -7.30 -16.96 7.09
C ARG A 112 -5.99 -16.41 6.55
N ARG A 113 -4.84 -16.88 7.06
CA ARG A 113 -3.52 -16.51 6.53
C ARG A 113 -3.30 -17.02 5.11
N LYS A 114 -3.69 -18.27 4.83
CA LYS A 114 -3.62 -18.85 3.48
C LYS A 114 -4.52 -18.10 2.48
N ASP A 115 -5.67 -17.61 2.93
CA ASP A 115 -6.53 -16.79 2.08
C ASP A 115 -5.94 -15.40 1.83
N LEU A 116 -5.32 -14.78 2.84
CA LEU A 116 -4.67 -13.48 2.68
C LEU A 116 -3.45 -13.55 1.77
N SER A 117 -2.65 -14.63 1.82
CA SER A 117 -1.53 -14.80 0.88
C SER A 117 -2.01 -14.96 -0.55
N LYS A 118 -3.10 -15.71 -0.79
CA LYS A 118 -3.73 -15.80 -2.11
C LYS A 118 -4.22 -14.44 -2.61
N ILE A 119 -4.81 -13.62 -1.74
CA ILE A 119 -5.26 -12.27 -2.11
C ILE A 119 -4.06 -11.38 -2.44
N ALA A 120 -3.00 -11.41 -1.63
CA ALA A 120 -1.77 -10.66 -1.89
C ALA A 120 -1.15 -11.03 -3.25
N GLY A 121 -1.11 -12.33 -3.57
CA GLY A 121 -0.66 -12.82 -4.87
C GLY A 121 -1.53 -12.31 -6.03
N LYS A 122 -2.86 -12.24 -5.86
CA LYS A 122 -3.76 -11.67 -6.88
C LYS A 122 -3.47 -10.19 -7.14
N TYR A 123 -3.26 -9.39 -6.10
CA TYR A 123 -2.91 -7.98 -6.26
C TYR A 123 -1.57 -7.80 -6.98
N ALA A 124 -0.55 -8.57 -6.59
CA ALA A 124 0.74 -8.55 -7.28
C ALA A 124 0.62 -8.90 -8.77
N GLU A 125 -0.16 -9.93 -9.13
CA GLU A 125 -0.37 -10.29 -10.54
C GLU A 125 -1.14 -9.22 -11.32
N GLN A 126 -2.14 -8.56 -10.70
CA GLN A 126 -2.83 -7.44 -11.34
C GLN A 126 -1.86 -6.29 -11.68
N GLN A 127 -0.96 -5.94 -10.75
CA GLN A 127 0.01 -4.86 -10.98
C GLN A 127 1.09 -5.28 -11.99
N LYS A 128 1.51 -6.55 -12.02
CA LYS A 128 2.38 -7.07 -13.09
C LYS A 128 1.72 -6.98 -14.46
N ILE A 129 0.43 -7.29 -14.57
CA ILE A 129 -0.33 -7.14 -15.82
C ILE A 129 -0.37 -5.66 -16.24
N ALA A 130 -0.61 -4.74 -15.29
CA ALA A 130 -0.58 -3.31 -15.56
C ALA A 130 0.79 -2.85 -16.10
N VAL A 131 1.90 -3.28 -15.49
CA VAL A 131 3.26 -3.00 -15.96
C VAL A 131 3.51 -3.56 -17.37
N ARG A 132 3.06 -4.78 -17.66
CA ARG A 132 3.17 -5.39 -19.00
C ARG A 132 2.35 -4.63 -20.05
N ASN A 133 1.18 -4.10 -19.68
CA ASN A 133 0.38 -3.26 -20.56
C ASN A 133 1.08 -1.93 -20.84
N VAL A 134 1.67 -1.28 -19.83
CA VAL A 134 2.46 -0.05 -20.02
C VAL A 134 3.65 -0.29 -20.96
N ARG A 135 4.32 -1.45 -20.86
CA ARG A 135 5.37 -1.83 -21.81
C ARG A 135 4.84 -1.96 -23.24
N ARG A 136 3.65 -2.55 -23.42
CA ARG A 136 3.03 -2.69 -24.74
C ARG A 136 2.69 -1.33 -25.34
N ASP A 137 2.10 -0.43 -24.55
CA ASP A 137 1.82 0.95 -24.94
C ASP A 137 3.12 1.66 -25.36
N ALA A 138 4.20 1.52 -24.58
CA ALA A 138 5.50 2.11 -24.89
C ALA A 138 6.07 1.60 -26.22
N ASN A 139 6.02 0.30 -26.46
CA ASN A 139 6.50 -0.30 -27.71
C ASN A 139 5.65 0.12 -28.92
N ASP A 140 4.34 0.26 -28.75
CA ASP A 140 3.45 0.71 -29.83
C ASP A 140 3.67 2.20 -30.16
N ASP A 141 3.92 3.04 -29.15
CA ASP A 141 4.27 4.45 -29.33
C ASP A 141 5.65 4.63 -29.99
N LEU A 142 6.64 3.80 -29.62
CA LEU A 142 7.96 3.77 -30.27
C LEU A 142 7.85 3.40 -31.75
N LYS A 143 7.01 2.41 -32.11
CA LYS A 143 6.77 2.03 -33.51
C LYS A 143 6.05 3.13 -34.30
N LYS A 144 5.14 3.88 -33.68
CA LYS A 144 4.48 5.03 -34.33
C LYS A 144 5.49 6.16 -34.57
N ALA A 145 6.29 6.49 -33.57
CA ALA A 145 7.32 7.52 -33.66
C ALA A 145 8.35 7.23 -34.77
N GLU A 146 8.69 5.97 -35.00
CA GLU A 146 9.53 5.57 -36.13
C GLU A 146 8.86 5.79 -37.49
N LYS A 147 7.58 5.38 -37.62
CA LYS A 147 6.80 5.60 -38.86
C LYS A 147 6.65 7.09 -39.18
N ASP A 148 6.48 7.90 -38.14
CA ASP A 148 6.36 9.36 -38.26
C ASP A 148 7.73 10.04 -38.45
N SER A 149 8.82 9.26 -38.61
CA SER A 149 10.21 9.74 -38.76
C SER A 149 10.69 10.63 -37.61
N ALA A 150 10.08 10.50 -36.43
CA ALA A 150 10.47 11.22 -35.22
C ALA A 150 11.74 10.62 -34.58
N ILE A 151 11.97 9.33 -34.79
CA ILE A 151 13.12 8.56 -34.30
C ILE A 151 13.63 7.61 -35.39
N ASN A 152 14.92 7.30 -35.37
CA ASN A 152 15.50 6.30 -36.29
C ASN A 152 15.48 4.87 -35.70
N GLU A 153 15.84 3.87 -36.52
CA GLU A 153 15.81 2.45 -36.10
C GLU A 153 16.75 2.16 -34.92
N ASP A 154 17.91 2.82 -34.86
CA ASP A 154 18.88 2.65 -33.77
C ASP A 154 18.40 3.26 -32.45
N GLU A 155 17.75 4.43 -32.51
CA GLU A 155 17.09 5.08 -31.37
C GLU A 155 15.93 4.23 -30.87
N ARG A 156 15.12 3.65 -31.76
CA ARG A 156 14.04 2.73 -31.40
C ARG A 156 14.59 1.53 -30.61
N LYS A 157 15.63 0.86 -31.12
CA LYS A 157 16.26 -0.30 -30.45
C LYS A 157 16.83 0.06 -29.07
N LYS A 158 17.47 1.22 -28.94
CA LYS A 158 17.96 1.72 -27.64
C LYS A 158 16.80 1.95 -26.66
N MET A 159 15.75 2.62 -27.09
CA MET A 159 14.59 2.91 -26.24
C MET A 159 13.82 1.64 -25.86
N GLU A 160 13.64 0.68 -26.76
CA GLU A 160 13.06 -0.63 -26.44
C GLU A 160 13.87 -1.37 -25.36
N THR A 161 15.20 -1.30 -25.44
CA THR A 161 16.09 -1.90 -24.43
C THR A 161 15.92 -1.21 -23.07
N GLU A 162 15.78 0.12 -23.04
CA GLU A 162 15.55 0.87 -21.81
C GLU A 162 14.17 0.60 -21.21
N VAL A 163 13.12 0.56 -22.03
CA VAL A 163 11.76 0.18 -21.60
C VAL A 163 11.74 -1.22 -20.99
N GLN A 164 12.45 -2.16 -21.59
CA GLN A 164 12.55 -3.53 -21.06
C GLN A 164 13.26 -3.54 -19.70
N LYS A 165 14.38 -2.83 -19.54
CA LYS A 165 15.06 -2.69 -18.23
C LYS A 165 14.15 -2.10 -17.16
N LEU A 166 13.42 -1.03 -17.47
CA LEU A 166 12.48 -0.40 -16.54
C LEU A 166 11.34 -1.35 -16.14
N THR A 167 10.84 -2.13 -17.10
CA THR A 167 9.81 -3.16 -16.86
C THR A 167 10.33 -4.22 -15.90
N ASP A 168 11.53 -4.75 -16.16
CA ASP A 168 12.14 -5.81 -15.35
C ASP A 168 12.43 -5.32 -13.92
N GLU A 169 12.91 -4.08 -13.76
CA GLU A 169 13.07 -3.44 -12.45
C GLU A 169 11.73 -3.31 -11.71
N ALA A 170 10.68 -2.85 -12.38
CA ALA A 170 9.36 -2.70 -11.76
C ALA A 170 8.76 -4.04 -11.34
N ILE A 171 8.87 -5.08 -12.18
CA ILE A 171 8.43 -6.45 -11.84
C ILE A 171 9.20 -6.97 -10.63
N LYS A 172 10.52 -6.78 -10.59
CA LYS A 172 11.35 -7.20 -9.46
C LYS A 172 10.92 -6.54 -8.15
N ARG A 173 10.62 -5.23 -8.17
CA ARG A 173 10.09 -4.51 -7.00
C ARG A 173 8.73 -5.06 -6.54
N ILE A 174 7.86 -5.45 -7.48
CA ILE A 174 6.56 -6.08 -7.17
C ILE A 174 6.77 -7.45 -6.51
N ASP A 175 7.68 -8.28 -7.04
CA ASP A 175 7.98 -9.59 -6.48
C ASP A 175 8.63 -9.51 -5.09
N GLU A 176 9.55 -8.56 -4.89
CA GLU A 176 10.15 -8.29 -3.58
C GLU A 176 9.08 -7.85 -2.58
N ALA A 177 8.19 -6.92 -2.96
CA ALA A 177 7.10 -6.46 -2.10
C ALA A 177 6.13 -7.60 -1.72
N LEU A 178 5.77 -8.46 -2.69
CA LEU A 178 4.93 -9.63 -2.45
C LEU A 178 5.61 -10.58 -1.46
N LYS A 179 6.88 -10.91 -1.68
CA LYS A 179 7.63 -11.83 -0.82
C LYS A 179 7.74 -11.31 0.61
N THR A 180 8.03 -10.02 0.79
CA THR A 180 8.03 -9.39 2.13
C THR A 180 6.66 -9.52 2.77
N LYS A 181 5.58 -9.27 2.02
CA LYS A 181 4.21 -9.35 2.54
C LYS A 181 3.79 -10.78 2.89
N GLU A 182 4.16 -11.78 2.09
CA GLU A 182 3.91 -13.19 2.38
C GLU A 182 4.67 -13.66 3.64
N GLN A 183 5.92 -13.24 3.80
CA GLN A 183 6.68 -13.51 5.01
C GLN A 183 6.03 -12.88 6.25
N GLU A 184 5.54 -11.63 6.14
CA GLU A 184 4.77 -10.99 7.21
C GLU A 184 3.50 -11.77 7.57
N ILE A 185 2.77 -12.27 6.58
CA ILE A 185 1.54 -13.06 6.80
C ILE A 185 1.83 -14.39 7.50
N MET A 186 2.99 -15.00 7.22
CA MET A 186 3.35 -16.32 7.75
C MET A 186 4.10 -16.29 9.09
N GLN A 187 4.85 -15.22 9.42
CA GLN A 187 5.65 -15.15 10.66
C GLN A 187 4.88 -14.71 11.90
N VAL A 188 3.80 -13.93 11.76
CA VAL A 188 2.88 -13.57 12.87
C VAL A 188 2.06 -14.78 13.23
#